data_AF-A0A2V7HNK1-F1
#
_entry.id   AF-A0A2V7HNK1-F1
#
_cell.length_a   1.000
_cell.length_b   1.000
_cell.length_c   1.000
_cell.angle_alpha   90.00
_cell.angle_beta   90.00
_cell.angle_gamma   90.00
#
_symmetry.space_group_name_H-M   'P 1'
#
loop_
_entity.id
_entity.type
_entity.pdbx_description
1 polymer ?
#
loop_
_entity_poly.entity_id
_entity_poly.type
_entity_poly.pdbx_seq_one_letter_code
_entity_poly.pdbx_strand_id
1 'polypeptide(L)'
;YALSPTGADHMEAPHDPLYAGFHPQGHPLGVLGLIEPLDPMTLDSKKVRAFYVTQQVWSAYNSVGMCDFVGAPLNTLQLDPMIDYINAVTGWNVSIYELM
;
A
#
# COMPACT_ATOMS: atom_id res chain seq x y z
N TYR A 1 12.86 1.32 -5.50
CA TYR A 1 14.28 1.32 -5.91
C TYR A 1 15.15 2.25 -5.07
N ALA A 2 15.34 3.53 -5.42
CA ALA A 2 16.41 4.34 -4.80
C ALA A 2 16.25 4.63 -3.29
N LEU A 3 15.02 4.61 -2.79
CA LEU A 3 14.68 4.88 -1.39
C LEU A 3 14.38 3.60 -0.57
N SER A 4 14.66 2.43 -1.13
CA SER A 4 14.51 1.18 -0.37
C SER A 4 15.59 1.10 0.72
N PRO A 5 15.23 0.68 1.94
CA PRO A 5 16.19 0.51 3.03
C PRO A 5 17.10 -0.71 2.85
N THR A 6 16.82 -1.61 1.91
CA THR A 6 17.55 -2.89 1.71
C THR A 6 18.43 -2.90 0.46
N GLY A 7 18.52 -1.78 -0.27
CA GLY A 7 19.22 -1.69 -1.55
C GLY A 7 18.24 -1.59 -2.72
N ALA A 8 18.69 -1.73 -3.96
CA ALA A 8 17.79 -1.54 -5.10
C ALA A 8 16.73 -2.67 -5.19
N ASP A 9 15.55 -2.44 -4.61
CA ASP A 9 14.41 -3.36 -4.64
C ASP A 9 13.15 -2.72 -5.25
N HIS A 10 12.36 -3.58 -5.89
CA HIS A 10 11.09 -3.35 -6.53
C HIS A 10 9.90 -3.66 -5.59
N MET A 11 10.07 -4.53 -4.58
CA MET A 11 9.02 -4.95 -3.65
C MET A 11 8.91 -4.03 -2.43
N GLU A 12 8.77 -2.73 -2.70
CA GLU A 12 8.71 -1.69 -1.66
C GLU A 12 7.42 -0.86 -1.73
N ALA A 13 6.72 -0.91 -2.86
CA ALA A 13 5.53 -0.15 -3.18
C ALA A 13 4.94 -0.74 -4.48
N PRO A 14 3.68 -0.48 -4.84
CA PRO A 14 3.15 -0.96 -6.10
C PRO A 14 3.82 -0.23 -7.27
N HIS A 15 3.96 -0.94 -8.38
CA HIS A 15 4.50 -0.35 -9.60
C HIS A 15 3.55 0.67 -10.22
N ASP A 16 4.12 1.65 -10.94
CA ASP A 16 3.37 2.71 -11.62
C ASP A 16 2.23 2.24 -12.53
N PRO A 17 2.34 1.14 -13.31
CA PRO A 17 1.23 0.67 -14.15
C PRO A 17 -0.02 0.33 -13.33
N LEU A 18 0.18 -0.13 -12.10
CA LEU A 18 -0.93 -0.42 -11.21
C LEU A 18 -1.63 0.88 -10.78
N TYR A 19 -0.88 1.93 -10.45
CA TYR A 19 -1.41 3.28 -10.17
C TYR A 19 -2.09 3.94 -11.36
N ALA A 20 -1.51 3.80 -12.55
CA ALA A 20 -2.07 4.34 -13.79
C ALA A 20 -3.39 3.65 -14.18
N GLY A 21 -3.54 2.37 -13.80
CA GLY A 21 -4.74 1.57 -14.05
C GLY A 21 -5.90 1.81 -13.08
N PHE A 22 -5.81 2.79 -12.15
CA PHE A 22 -6.87 3.02 -11.17
C PHE A 22 -8.19 3.40 -11.85
N HIS A 23 -9.22 2.58 -11.59
CA HIS A 23 -10.50 2.65 -12.26
C HIS A 23 -11.49 3.63 -11.60
N PRO A 24 -12.53 4.08 -12.34
CA PRO A 24 -13.55 5.00 -11.83
C PRO A 24 -14.42 4.45 -10.68
N GLN A 25 -14.43 3.14 -10.43
CA GLN A 25 -15.25 2.52 -9.40
C GLN A 25 -14.68 2.64 -7.97
N GLY A 26 -13.54 3.32 -7.81
CA GLY A 26 -12.84 3.44 -6.54
C GLY A 26 -11.62 2.52 -6.46
N HIS A 27 -10.70 2.86 -5.56
CA HIS A 27 -9.41 2.20 -5.44
C HIS A 27 -9.28 1.47 -4.10
N PRO A 28 -8.72 0.25 -4.03
CA PRO A 28 -8.50 -0.47 -2.76
C PRO A 28 -7.66 0.29 -1.72
N LEU A 29 -6.79 1.21 -2.14
CA LEU A 29 -6.06 2.13 -1.25
C LEU A 29 -6.78 3.49 -1.06
N GLY A 30 -8.03 3.61 -1.49
CA GLY A 30 -8.84 4.82 -1.33
C GLY A 30 -9.04 5.21 0.14
N VAL A 31 -9.04 4.22 1.04
CA VAL A 31 -9.04 4.43 2.51
C VAL A 31 -7.81 5.23 2.99
N LEU A 32 -6.72 5.25 2.22
CA LEU A 32 -5.52 6.06 2.47
C LEU A 32 -5.54 7.41 1.73
N GLY A 33 -6.67 7.76 1.11
CA GLY A 33 -6.80 8.95 0.27
C GLY A 33 -6.01 8.86 -1.03
N LEU A 34 -5.73 7.66 -1.53
CA LEU A 34 -5.10 7.41 -2.82
C LEU A 34 -6.18 7.09 -3.86
N ILE A 35 -6.90 8.15 -4.28
CA ILE A 35 -8.14 8.06 -5.07
C ILE A 35 -8.01 8.53 -6.52
N GLU A 36 -6.84 9.06 -6.91
CA GLU A 36 -6.60 9.58 -8.25
C GLU A 36 -5.59 8.69 -8.99
N PRO A 37 -5.80 8.37 -10.28
CA PRO A 37 -4.78 7.73 -11.09
C PRO A 37 -3.57 8.66 -11.25
N LEU A 38 -2.38 8.07 -11.34
CA LEU A 38 -1.14 8.81 -11.57
C LEU A 38 -0.51 8.41 -12.90
N ASP A 39 -0.14 9.40 -13.70
CA ASP A 39 0.67 9.18 -14.91
C ASP A 39 2.05 8.61 -14.50
N PRO A 40 2.50 7.47 -15.06
CA PRO A 40 3.83 6.91 -14.81
C PRO A 40 4.98 7.87 -15.11
N MET A 41 4.79 8.81 -16.06
CA MET A 41 5.84 9.73 -16.51
C MET A 41 5.86 11.04 -15.71
N THR A 42 4.87 11.28 -14.86
CA THR A 42 4.83 12.49 -14.04
C THR A 42 5.64 12.31 -12.75
N LEU A 43 6.54 13.26 -12.50
CA LEU A 43 7.41 13.30 -11.32
C LEU A 43 7.06 14.51 -10.44
N ASP A 44 5.89 14.46 -9.80
CA ASP A 44 5.38 15.54 -8.96
C ASP A 44 5.19 15.10 -7.50
N SER A 45 4.68 16.02 -6.67
CA SER A 45 4.42 15.75 -5.25
C SER A 45 3.35 14.68 -5.03
N LYS A 46 2.42 14.47 -5.98
CA LYS A 46 1.41 13.41 -5.87
C LYS A 46 2.07 12.03 -6.00
N LYS A 47 3.04 11.88 -6.92
CA LYS A 47 3.85 10.66 -7.04
C LYS A 47 4.65 10.37 -5.77
N VAL A 48 5.28 11.40 -5.20
CA VAL A 48 6.02 11.28 -3.94
C VAL A 48 5.10 10.83 -2.80
N ARG A 49 3.93 11.45 -2.65
CA ARG A 49 2.93 11.07 -1.64
C ARG A 49 2.48 9.62 -1.82
N ALA A 50 2.16 9.23 -3.04
CA ALA A 50 1.73 7.87 -3.34
C ALA A 50 2.78 6.85 -2.92
N PHE A 51 4.03 7.02 -3.36
CA PHE A 51 5.15 6.16 -2.97
C PHE A 51 5.30 6.08 -1.46
N TYR A 52 5.40 7.22 -0.76
CA TYR A 52 5.57 7.28 0.69
C TYR A 52 4.49 6.48 1.44
N VAL A 53 3.21 6.74 1.12
CA VAL A 53 2.07 6.08 1.77
C VAL A 53 2.07 4.59 1.48
N THR A 54 2.33 4.17 0.23
CA THR A 54 2.37 2.74 -0.10
C THR A 54 3.56 2.02 0.46
N GLN A 55 4.70 2.70 0.63
CA GLN A 55 5.87 2.07 1.22
C GLN A 55 5.61 1.69 2.69
N GLN A 56 4.83 2.49 3.41
CA GLN A 56 4.36 2.15 4.75
C GLN A 56 3.45 0.90 4.73
N VAL A 57 2.55 0.78 3.73
CA VAL A 57 1.70 -0.42 3.56
C VAL A 57 2.53 -1.67 3.32
N TRP A 58 3.49 -1.63 2.41
CA TRP A 58 4.40 -2.76 2.14
C TRP A 58 5.26 -3.10 3.38
N SER A 59 5.71 -2.08 4.11
CA SER A 59 6.44 -2.27 5.37
C SER A 59 5.56 -2.94 6.44
N ALA A 60 4.27 -2.58 6.51
CA ALA A 60 3.31 -3.24 7.39
C ALA A 60 3.10 -4.71 6.99
N TYR A 61 2.95 -5.00 5.69
CA TYR A 61 2.84 -6.37 5.17
C TYR A 61 4.04 -7.22 5.57
N ASN A 62 5.26 -6.71 5.35
CA ASN A 62 6.49 -7.35 5.77
C ASN A 62 6.56 -7.56 7.29
N SER A 63 6.13 -6.59 8.09
CA SER A 63 6.18 -6.67 9.56
C SER A 63 5.24 -7.72 10.13
N VAL A 64 4.07 -7.93 9.51
CA VAL A 64 3.10 -8.96 9.93
C VAL A 64 3.31 -10.30 9.22
N GLY A 65 4.34 -10.41 8.37
CA GLY A 65 4.65 -11.63 7.60
C GLY A 65 3.62 -11.96 6.51
N MET A 66 2.87 -10.95 6.03
CA MET A 66 1.91 -11.13 4.96
C MET A 66 2.58 -11.06 3.58
N CYS A 67 2.14 -11.90 2.65
CA CYS A 67 2.60 -11.84 1.27
C CYS A 67 2.00 -10.63 0.53
N ASP A 68 2.85 -9.81 -0.08
CA ASP A 68 2.44 -8.65 -0.90
C ASP A 68 1.50 -9.01 -2.06
N PHE A 69 1.52 -10.26 -2.54
CA PHE A 69 0.64 -10.74 -3.62
C PHE A 69 -0.76 -11.12 -3.16
N VAL A 70 -1.03 -11.08 -1.85
CA VAL A 70 -2.37 -11.25 -1.28
C VAL A 70 -3.02 -9.89 -1.04
N GLY A 71 -2.22 -8.90 -0.62
CA GLY A 71 -2.68 -7.56 -0.27
C GLY A 71 -3.18 -6.75 -1.45
N ALA A 72 -4.14 -5.88 -1.18
CA ALA A 72 -4.49 -4.78 -2.04
C ALA A 72 -3.28 -3.85 -2.23
N PRO A 73 -3.11 -3.25 -3.42
CA PRO A 73 -3.98 -3.33 -4.60
C PRO A 73 -3.60 -4.45 -5.59
N LEU A 74 -2.56 -5.27 -5.33
CA LEU A 74 -2.18 -6.34 -6.26
C LEU A 74 -3.25 -7.44 -6.32
N ASN A 75 -3.93 -7.69 -5.20
CA ASN A 75 -4.94 -8.72 -5.09
C ASN A 75 -6.05 -8.30 -4.09
N THR A 76 -6.84 -9.26 -3.62
CA THR A 76 -8.17 -8.98 -3.04
C THR A 76 -8.19 -8.61 -1.56
N LEU A 77 -7.16 -8.89 -0.77
CA LEU A 77 -7.20 -8.62 0.67
C LEU A 77 -7.04 -7.12 0.93
N GLN A 78 -8.14 -6.46 1.28
CA GLN A 78 -8.16 -5.04 1.61
C GLN A 78 -7.53 -4.76 2.98
N LEU A 79 -7.19 -3.49 3.24
CA LEU A 79 -6.52 -3.07 4.47
C LEU A 79 -7.41 -3.26 5.71
N ASP A 80 -8.70 -2.94 5.65
CA ASP A 80 -9.58 -3.07 6.81
C ASP A 80 -9.72 -4.53 7.28
N PRO A 81 -10.01 -5.52 6.40
CA PRO A 81 -9.98 -6.94 6.79
C PRO A 81 -8.62 -7.43 7.32
N MET A 82 -7.50 -6.88 6.83
CA MET A 82 -6.18 -7.19 7.37
C MET A 82 -6.04 -6.69 8.82
N ILE A 83 -6.50 -5.46 9.10
CA ILE A 83 -6.51 -4.89 10.45
C ILE A 83 -7.43 -5.69 11.37
N ASP A 84 -8.62 -6.07 10.91
CA ASP A 84 -9.55 -6.93 11.67
C ASP A 84 -8.88 -8.27 12.04
N TYR A 85 -8.16 -8.88 11.10
CA TYR A 85 -7.41 -10.11 11.34
C TYR A 85 -6.30 -9.91 12.39
N ILE A 86 -5.50 -8.85 12.27
CA ILE A 86 -4.42 -8.53 13.22
C ILE A 86 -5.00 -8.33 14.62
N ASN A 87 -6.05 -7.52 14.76
CA ASN A 87 -6.72 -7.26 16.03
C ASN A 87 -7.31 -8.54 16.63
N ALA A 88 -7.93 -9.40 15.81
CA ALA A 88 -8.50 -10.67 16.26
C ALA A 88 -7.44 -11.67 16.77
N VAL A 89 -6.28 -11.75 16.11
CA VAL A 89 -5.20 -12.69 16.49
C VAL A 89 -4.40 -12.19 17.69
N THR A 90 -4.13 -10.88 17.75
CA THR A 90 -3.25 -10.29 18.79
C THR A 90 -4.01 -9.82 20.03
N GLY A 91 -5.32 -9.59 19.92
CA GLY A 91 -6.13 -8.93 20.95
C GLY A 91 -5.90 -7.42 21.02
N TRP A 92 -5.19 -6.83 20.04
CA TRP A 92 -4.99 -5.39 19.95
C TRP A 92 -6.24 -4.68 19.40
N ASN A 93 -6.24 -3.35 19.53
CA ASN A 93 -7.23 -2.46 18.92
C ASN A 93 -6.49 -1.36 18.15
N VAL A 94 -5.76 -1.76 17.10
CA VAL A 94 -5.02 -0.82 16.25
C VAL A 94 -5.82 -0.46 15.01
N SER A 95 -5.62 0.76 14.54
CA SER A 95 -6.06 1.25 13.24
C SER A 95 -4.97 1.05 12.18
N ILE A 96 -5.34 1.16 10.90
CA ILE A 96 -4.36 1.15 9.80
C ILE A 96 -3.32 2.28 9.93
N TYR A 97 -3.71 3.43 10.49
CA TYR A 97 -2.81 4.56 10.73
C TYR A 97 -1.77 4.27 11.82
N GLU A 98 -2.14 3.50 12.86
CA GLU A 98 -1.19 3.12 13.92
C GLU A 98 -0.25 1.99 13.51
N LEU A 99 -0.66 1.17 12.52
CA LEU A 99 0.17 0.09 11.98
C LEU A 99 1.21 0.58 10.94
N MET A 100 0.88 1.64 10.19
CA MET A 100 1.71 2.26 9.15
C MET A 100 2.71 3.28 9.68
#